data_AF-K1SII8-F1
#
_entry.id   AF-K1SII8-F1
#
_cell.length_a   1.000
_cell.length_b   1.000
_cell.length_c   1.000
_cell.angle_alpha   90.00
_cell.angle_beta   90.00
_cell.angle_gamma   90.00
#
_symmetry.space_group_name_H-M   'P 1'
#
loop_
_entity.id
_entity.type
_entity.pdbx_description
1 polymer ?
#
loop_
_entity_poly.entity_id
_entity_poly.type
_entity_poly.pdbx_seq_one_letter_code
_entity_poly.pdbx_strand_id
1 'polypeptide(L)'
;KIARGRAVVATLDRYRTARDEGDEGTMRQIEELFDPDTAQGEHFLREYFAYFGYGYIDDVRQLVPNVPLLFYSFRVMVGAGCLFILVLGLVWWYNRRDRLASKRWLLHTAVWCIPLAYTASQAGWIVAEVGRQPWAIQELMPVGVAASKIPSGSVTTTFILFLVLFTALLVAELSILFRQIKLGPEPEK
;
A
#
# COMPACT_ATOMS: atom_id res chain seq x y z
N LYS A 1 -23.46 7.95 -0.83
CA LYS A 1 -22.32 7.60 0.06
C LYS A 1 -21.85 8.79 0.90
N ILE A 2 -21.27 9.85 0.31
CA ILE A 2 -20.75 11.02 1.06
C ILE A 2 -21.79 11.66 2.00
N ALA A 3 -22.99 11.98 1.50
CA ALA A 3 -24.05 12.58 2.33
C ALA A 3 -24.47 11.69 3.52
N ARG A 4 -24.50 10.37 3.33
CA ARG A 4 -24.81 9.41 4.40
C ARG A 4 -23.67 9.31 5.40
N GLY A 5 -22.42 9.29 4.95
CA GLY A 5 -21.24 9.36 5.81
C GLY A 5 -21.21 10.63 6.67
N ARG A 6 -21.51 11.80 6.07
CA ARG A 6 -21.62 13.08 6.81
C ARG A 6 -22.71 13.05 7.86
N ALA A 7 -23.84 12.39 7.58
CA ALA A 7 -24.90 12.22 8.58
C ALA A 7 -24.41 11.40 9.78
N VAL A 8 -23.62 10.33 9.56
CA VAL A 8 -23.03 9.53 10.65
C VAL A 8 -22.04 10.35 11.47
N VAL A 9 -21.15 11.10 10.81
CA VAL A 9 -20.18 11.98 11.50
C VAL A 9 -20.93 13.01 12.36
N ALA A 10 -21.98 13.63 11.83
CA ALA A 10 -22.82 14.57 12.57
C ALA A 10 -23.54 13.92 13.76
N THR A 11 -24.01 12.68 13.62
CA THR A 11 -24.61 11.93 14.75
C THR A 11 -23.59 11.65 15.84
N LEU A 12 -22.36 11.28 15.50
CA LEU A 12 -21.29 11.06 16.47
C LEU A 12 -20.83 12.36 17.16
N ASP A 13 -20.79 13.48 16.42
CA ASP A 13 -20.50 14.78 17.00
C ASP A 13 -21.60 15.21 17.99
N ARG A 14 -22.88 14.96 17.65
CA ARG A 14 -24.00 15.18 18.59
C ARG A 14 -23.89 14.33 19.84
N TYR A 15 -23.49 13.06 19.73
CA TYR A 15 -23.24 12.22 20.90
C TYR A 15 -22.14 12.80 21.78
N ARG A 16 -21.06 13.30 21.18
CA ARG A 16 -19.97 13.95 21.92
C ARG A 16 -20.46 15.19 22.67
N THR A 17 -21.22 16.06 22.01
CA THR A 17 -21.81 17.25 22.63
C THR A 17 -22.76 16.88 23.77
N ALA A 18 -23.66 15.92 23.55
CA ALA A 18 -24.58 15.45 24.59
C ALA A 18 -23.85 14.86 25.80
N ARG A 19 -22.75 14.13 25.58
CA ARG A 19 -21.90 13.60 26.66
C ARG A 19 -21.19 14.71 27.43
N ASP A 20 -20.71 15.74 26.74
CA ASP A 20 -20.03 16.87 27.37
C ASP A 20 -21.03 17.75 28.16
N GLU A 21 -22.30 17.79 27.75
CA GLU A 21 -23.42 18.48 28.41
C GLU A 21 -24.12 17.63 29.50
N GLY A 22 -23.87 16.31 29.54
CA GLY A 22 -24.49 15.38 30.49
C GLY A 22 -25.94 15.00 30.15
N ASP A 23 -26.37 15.17 28.91
CA ASP A 23 -27.73 14.80 28.46
C ASP A 23 -27.85 13.29 28.17
N GLU A 24 -28.27 12.53 29.19
CA GLU A 24 -28.51 11.09 29.07
C GLU A 24 -29.61 10.72 28.08
N GLY A 25 -30.58 11.60 27.83
CA GLY A 25 -31.69 11.32 26.91
C GLY A 25 -31.21 11.23 25.46
N THR A 26 -30.46 12.25 25.03
CA THR A 26 -29.86 12.29 23.69
C THR A 26 -28.80 11.20 23.51
N MET A 27 -28.01 10.88 24.55
CA MET A 27 -27.04 9.78 24.49
C MET A 27 -27.71 8.43 24.23
N ARG A 28 -28.77 8.07 24.98
CA ARG A 28 -29.49 6.80 24.79
C ARG A 28 -30.15 6.70 23.41
N GLN A 29 -30.76 7.79 22.93
CA GLN A 29 -31.37 7.82 21.60
C GLN A 29 -30.34 7.53 20.51
N ILE A 30 -29.12 8.05 20.65
CA ILE A 30 -28.05 7.79 19.69
C ILE A 30 -27.51 6.37 19.86
N GLU A 31 -27.36 5.86 21.08
CA GLU A 31 -26.93 4.47 21.34
C GLU A 31 -27.87 3.44 20.71
N GLU A 32 -29.19 3.67 20.75
CA GLU A 32 -30.19 2.84 20.06
C GLU A 32 -29.98 2.78 18.53
N LEU A 33 -29.44 3.83 17.91
CA LEU A 33 -29.11 3.83 16.48
C LEU A 33 -27.89 2.97 16.15
N PHE A 34 -27.05 2.64 17.14
CA PHE A 34 -25.87 1.78 16.98
C PHE A 34 -26.09 0.35 17.50
N ASP A 35 -27.27 0.06 18.06
CA ASP A 35 -27.64 -1.28 18.52
C ASP A 35 -27.99 -2.20 17.33
N PRO A 36 -27.20 -3.26 17.05
CA PRO A 36 -27.46 -4.17 15.94
C PRO A 36 -28.71 -5.03 16.16
N ASP A 37 -29.22 -5.17 17.39
CA ASP A 37 -30.38 -6.00 17.70
C ASP A 37 -31.72 -5.30 17.39
N THR A 38 -31.69 -3.98 17.18
CA THR A 38 -32.86 -3.16 16.85
C THR A 38 -32.97 -2.95 15.33
N ALA A 39 -34.17 -3.10 14.75
CA ALA A 39 -34.39 -2.96 13.30
C ALA A 39 -33.96 -1.58 12.73
N GLN A 40 -34.09 -0.52 13.53
CA GLN A 40 -33.61 0.82 13.17
C GLN A 40 -32.08 0.91 13.19
N GLY A 41 -31.43 0.26 14.17
CA GLY A 41 -29.97 0.22 14.28
C GLY A 41 -29.32 -0.64 13.19
N GLU A 42 -29.88 -1.81 12.85
CA GLU A 42 -29.41 -2.61 11.71
C GLU A 42 -29.46 -1.80 10.40
N HIS A 43 -30.57 -1.10 10.16
CA HIS A 43 -30.73 -0.24 8.99
C HIS A 43 -29.71 0.92 8.99
N PHE A 44 -29.51 1.59 10.13
CA PHE A 44 -28.53 2.67 10.26
C PHE A 44 -27.10 2.16 10.02
N LEU A 45 -26.73 1.03 10.60
CA LEU A 45 -25.40 0.44 10.44
C LEU A 45 -25.11 0.04 8.99
N ARG A 46 -26.08 -0.59 8.32
CA ARG A 46 -25.91 -1.01 6.92
C ARG A 46 -25.97 0.13 5.92
N GLU A 47 -26.92 1.06 6.05
CA GLU A 47 -27.16 2.07 5.02
C GLU A 47 -26.35 3.36 5.23
N TYR A 48 -26.01 3.68 6.48
CA TYR A 48 -25.32 4.91 6.86
C TYR A 48 -23.90 4.63 7.34
N PHE A 49 -23.71 3.81 8.38
CA PHE A 49 -22.40 3.57 8.98
C PHE A 49 -21.42 2.90 8.00
N ALA A 50 -21.90 2.05 7.09
CA ALA A 50 -21.10 1.49 6.00
C ALA A 50 -20.39 2.56 5.13
N TYR A 51 -20.89 3.80 5.10
CA TYR A 51 -20.28 4.91 4.37
C TYR A 51 -19.61 5.95 5.27
N PHE A 52 -19.34 5.62 6.52
CA PHE A 52 -18.74 6.51 7.51
C PHE A 52 -17.50 7.24 6.97
N GLY A 53 -16.54 6.51 6.39
CA GLY A 53 -15.30 7.11 5.90
C GLY A 53 -15.48 8.11 4.76
N TYR A 54 -16.57 8.02 4.00
CA TYR A 54 -16.91 9.00 2.96
C TYR A 54 -17.37 10.35 3.53
N GLY A 55 -17.71 10.42 4.82
CA GLY A 55 -18.09 11.66 5.49
C GLY A 55 -16.98 12.70 5.52
N TYR A 56 -15.72 12.25 5.53
CA TYR A 56 -14.52 13.08 5.59
C TYR A 56 -13.97 13.49 4.21
N ILE A 57 -14.69 13.19 3.13
CA ILE A 57 -14.27 13.50 1.76
C ILE A 57 -15.03 14.72 1.27
N ASP A 58 -14.28 15.72 0.82
CA ASP A 58 -14.83 17.00 0.36
C ASP A 58 -15.14 17.00 -1.14
N ASP A 59 -14.25 16.42 -1.95
CA ASP A 59 -14.37 16.34 -3.41
C ASP A 59 -14.41 14.88 -3.89
N VAL A 60 -15.37 14.56 -4.74
CA VAL A 60 -15.52 13.26 -5.40
C VAL A 60 -14.26 12.90 -6.22
N ARG A 61 -13.54 13.89 -6.75
CA ARG A 61 -12.30 13.69 -7.52
C ARG A 61 -11.18 13.07 -6.67
N GLN A 62 -11.18 13.30 -5.36
CA GLN A 62 -10.19 12.71 -4.45
C GLN A 62 -10.35 11.19 -4.28
N LEU A 63 -11.53 10.64 -4.63
CA LEU A 63 -11.78 9.20 -4.61
C LEU A 63 -11.05 8.47 -5.73
N VAL A 64 -10.63 9.19 -6.78
CA VAL A 64 -9.94 8.58 -7.92
C VAL A 64 -8.43 8.68 -7.65
N PRO A 65 -7.73 7.54 -7.44
CA PRO A 65 -6.28 7.54 -7.30
C PRO A 65 -5.59 7.93 -8.61
N ASN A 66 -4.29 8.17 -8.56
CA ASN A 66 -3.51 8.56 -9.74
C ASN A 66 -3.50 7.44 -10.80
N VAL A 67 -4.44 7.52 -11.76
CA VAL A 67 -4.66 6.51 -12.79
C VAL A 67 -3.43 6.30 -13.69
N PRO A 68 -2.74 7.35 -14.19
CA PRO A 68 -1.50 7.15 -14.94
C PRO A 68 -0.45 6.34 -14.18
N LEU A 69 -0.21 6.67 -12.91
CA LEU A 69 0.78 5.97 -12.09
C LEU A 69 0.44 4.48 -11.94
N LEU A 70 -0.82 4.16 -11.64
CA LEU A 70 -1.30 2.78 -11.54
C LEU A 70 -1.18 2.01 -12.85
N PHE A 71 -1.57 2.65 -13.95
CA PHE A 71 -1.56 2.05 -15.28
C PHE A 71 -0.15 1.65 -15.73
N TYR A 72 0.84 2.53 -15.52
CA TYR A 72 2.23 2.24 -15.90
C TYR A 72 2.88 1.25 -14.94
N SER A 73 2.68 1.38 -13.63
CA SER A 73 3.22 0.41 -12.65
C SER A 73 2.67 -0.99 -12.89
N PHE A 74 1.37 -1.13 -13.19
CA PHE A 74 0.77 -2.42 -13.52
C PHE A 74 1.42 -3.05 -14.77
N ARG A 75 1.68 -2.26 -15.82
CA ARG A 75 2.34 -2.74 -17.04
C ARG A 75 3.77 -3.19 -16.80
N VAL A 76 4.53 -2.45 -16.02
CA VAL A 76 5.90 -2.83 -15.65
C VAL A 76 5.88 -4.14 -14.88
N MET A 77 4.99 -4.28 -13.89
CA MET A 77 4.84 -5.49 -13.09
C MET A 77 4.48 -6.71 -13.96
N VAL A 78 3.42 -6.61 -14.76
CA VAL A 78 2.97 -7.72 -15.61
C VAL A 78 3.98 -8.03 -16.71
N GLY A 79 4.54 -7.01 -17.36
CA GLY A 79 5.55 -7.16 -18.39
C GLY A 79 6.81 -7.88 -17.90
N ALA A 80 7.31 -7.48 -16.72
CA ALA A 80 8.42 -8.17 -16.07
C ALA A 80 8.06 -9.60 -15.65
N GLY A 81 6.87 -9.82 -15.10
CA GLY A 81 6.37 -11.16 -14.75
C GLY A 81 6.31 -12.12 -15.94
N CYS A 82 5.75 -11.68 -17.06
CA CYS A 82 5.74 -12.45 -18.30
C CYS A 82 7.16 -12.73 -18.81
N LEU A 83 8.06 -11.74 -18.74
CA LEU A 83 9.47 -11.93 -19.10
C LEU A 83 10.14 -12.98 -18.22
N PHE A 84 9.90 -12.99 -16.91
CA PHE A 84 10.49 -13.99 -16.00
C PHE A 84 10.01 -15.41 -16.33
N ILE A 85 8.72 -15.59 -16.64
CA ILE A 85 8.19 -16.90 -17.07
C ILE A 85 8.90 -17.37 -18.35
N LEU A 86 9.08 -16.47 -19.32
CA LEU A 86 9.79 -16.80 -20.58
C LEU A 86 11.26 -17.15 -20.32
N VAL A 87 11.98 -16.36 -19.54
CA VAL A 87 13.40 -16.60 -19.23
C VAL A 87 13.57 -17.91 -18.47
N LEU A 88 12.75 -18.17 -17.44
CA LEU A 88 12.80 -19.43 -16.68
C LEU A 88 12.46 -20.63 -17.56
N GLY A 89 11.45 -20.52 -18.43
CA GLY A 89 11.10 -21.56 -19.39
C GLY A 89 12.25 -21.88 -20.36
N LEU A 90 12.93 -20.85 -20.87
CA LEU A 90 14.11 -21.01 -21.72
C LEU A 90 15.28 -21.64 -20.97
N VAL A 91 15.59 -21.16 -19.76
CA VAL A 91 16.65 -21.71 -18.91
C VAL A 91 16.38 -23.19 -18.64
N TRP A 92 15.15 -23.54 -18.25
CA TRP A 92 14.75 -24.92 -18.00
C TRP A 92 14.91 -25.81 -19.24
N TRP A 93 14.44 -25.34 -20.40
CA TRP A 93 14.59 -26.07 -21.66
C TRP A 93 16.07 -26.32 -22.01
N TYR A 94 16.90 -25.27 -21.99
CA TYR A 94 18.30 -25.37 -22.37
C TYR A 94 19.15 -26.14 -21.35
N ASN A 95 18.75 -26.11 -20.07
CA ASN A 95 19.35 -26.94 -19.03
C ASN A 95 19.07 -28.43 -19.30
N ARG A 96 17.83 -28.80 -19.67
CA ARG A 96 17.48 -30.19 -20.01
C ARG A 96 18.23 -30.74 -21.23
N ARG A 97 18.84 -29.88 -22.06
CA ARG A 97 19.65 -30.28 -23.23
C ARG A 97 21.15 -30.16 -23.01
N ASP A 98 21.60 -29.92 -21.77
CA ASP A 98 23.01 -29.70 -21.38
C ASP A 98 23.73 -28.62 -22.22
N ARG A 99 22.97 -27.67 -22.78
CA ARG A 99 23.50 -26.59 -23.65
C ARG A 99 23.47 -25.22 -22.99
N LEU A 100 23.04 -25.11 -21.73
CA LEU A 100 22.87 -23.84 -21.04
C LEU A 100 24.18 -23.03 -21.00
N ALA A 101 25.30 -23.68 -20.66
CA ALA A 101 26.62 -23.03 -20.59
C ALA A 101 27.09 -22.42 -21.93
N SER A 102 26.60 -22.93 -23.07
CA SER A 102 26.96 -22.43 -24.40
C SER A 102 26.24 -21.12 -24.77
N LYS A 103 25.15 -20.78 -24.07
CA LYS A 103 24.28 -19.64 -24.41
C LYS A 103 24.54 -18.45 -23.49
N ARG A 104 25.68 -17.77 -23.71
CA ARG A 104 26.11 -16.59 -22.94
C ARG A 104 25.03 -15.49 -22.86
N TRP A 105 24.28 -15.25 -23.93
CA TRP A 105 23.22 -14.24 -23.94
C TRP A 105 22.14 -14.52 -22.87
N LEU A 106 21.74 -15.78 -22.70
CA LEU A 106 20.72 -16.19 -21.74
C LEU A 106 21.22 -16.06 -20.30
N LEU A 107 22.50 -16.37 -20.07
CA LEU A 107 23.15 -16.16 -18.77
C LEU A 107 23.23 -14.67 -18.41
N HIS A 108 23.57 -13.80 -19.37
CA HIS A 108 23.54 -12.36 -19.15
C HIS A 108 22.12 -11.84 -18.87
N THR A 109 21.12 -12.30 -19.62
CA THR A 109 19.71 -11.95 -19.36
C THR A 109 19.28 -12.36 -17.96
N ALA A 110 19.67 -13.55 -17.49
CA ALA A 110 19.35 -14.02 -16.13
C ALA A 110 19.96 -13.11 -15.04
N VAL A 111 21.17 -12.60 -15.23
CA VAL A 111 21.77 -11.62 -14.31
C VAL A 111 20.98 -10.30 -14.30
N TRP A 112 20.56 -9.81 -15.48
CA TRP A 112 19.72 -8.60 -15.58
C TRP A 112 18.31 -8.78 -15.00
N CYS A 113 17.81 -10.01 -14.89
CA CYS A 113 16.54 -10.28 -14.23
C CYS A 113 16.58 -9.98 -12.73
N ILE A 114 17.75 -9.97 -12.08
CA ILE A 114 17.89 -9.67 -10.65
C ILE A 114 17.38 -8.25 -10.33
N PRO A 115 17.99 -7.15 -10.85
CA PRO A 115 17.49 -5.81 -10.58
C PRO A 115 16.06 -5.61 -11.10
N LEU A 116 15.70 -6.24 -12.22
CA LEU A 116 14.35 -6.14 -12.77
C LEU A 116 13.29 -6.73 -11.81
N ALA A 117 13.62 -7.80 -11.08
CA ALA A 117 12.70 -8.40 -10.11
C ALA A 117 12.43 -7.46 -8.94
N TYR A 118 13.44 -6.73 -8.46
CA TYR A 118 13.24 -5.68 -7.46
C TYR A 118 12.36 -4.56 -7.99
N THR A 119 12.59 -4.06 -9.22
CA THR A 119 11.74 -3.03 -9.82
C THR A 119 10.30 -3.49 -10.02
N ALA A 120 10.08 -4.72 -10.47
CA ALA A 120 8.76 -5.30 -10.65
C ALA A 120 8.01 -5.45 -9.31
N SER A 121 8.72 -5.86 -8.25
CA SER A 121 8.18 -5.94 -6.90
C SER A 121 7.74 -4.56 -6.38
N GLN A 122 8.58 -3.53 -6.54
CA GLN A 122 8.21 -2.15 -6.17
C GLN A 122 7.02 -1.63 -6.98
N ALA A 123 6.95 -1.95 -8.27
CA ALA A 123 5.79 -1.60 -9.10
C ALA A 123 4.50 -2.27 -8.61
N GLY A 124 4.57 -3.54 -8.17
CA GLY A 124 3.43 -4.24 -7.56
C GLY A 124 2.96 -3.59 -6.26
N TRP A 125 3.88 -3.19 -5.39
CA TRP A 125 3.56 -2.42 -4.18
C TRP A 125 2.89 -1.08 -4.50
N ILE A 126 3.37 -0.36 -5.51
CA ILE A 126 2.73 0.88 -5.97
C ILE A 126 1.28 0.62 -6.40
N VAL A 127 1.03 -0.45 -7.17
CA VAL A 127 -0.34 -0.80 -7.60
C VAL A 127 -1.24 -1.10 -6.40
N ALA A 128 -0.74 -1.85 -5.41
CA ALA A 128 -1.51 -2.21 -4.21
C ALA A 128 -1.79 -1.00 -3.31
N GLU A 129 -0.78 -0.21 -3.00
CA GLU A 129 -0.87 0.91 -2.03
C GLU A 129 -1.51 2.14 -2.65
N VAL A 130 -1.07 2.55 -3.84
CA VAL A 130 -1.64 3.73 -4.53
C VAL A 130 -3.04 3.40 -5.05
N GLY A 131 -3.32 2.13 -5.39
CA GLY A 131 -4.63 1.72 -5.90
C GLY A 131 -5.74 1.87 -4.88
N ARG A 132 -5.38 1.88 -3.60
CA ARG A 132 -6.30 2.03 -2.47
C ARG A 132 -6.43 3.47 -1.97
N GLN A 133 -5.60 4.40 -2.46
CA GLN A 133 -5.75 5.82 -2.14
C GLN A 133 -7.15 6.31 -2.58
N PRO A 134 -7.86 7.10 -1.76
CA PRO A 134 -7.41 7.85 -0.57
C PRO A 134 -7.60 7.12 0.77
N TRP A 135 -7.79 5.80 0.78
CA TRP A 135 -8.15 5.04 1.98
C TRP A 135 -6.93 4.52 2.73
N ALA A 136 -6.87 4.79 4.04
CA ALA A 136 -5.95 4.15 4.98
C ALA A 136 -6.56 2.84 5.52
N ILE A 137 -7.88 2.80 5.76
CA ILE A 137 -8.68 1.59 5.91
C ILE A 137 -9.83 1.70 4.91
N GLN A 138 -10.04 0.66 4.10
CA GLN A 138 -10.99 0.67 2.99
C GLN A 138 -12.39 1.13 3.44
N GLU A 139 -12.93 2.14 2.78
CA GLU A 139 -14.26 2.76 3.03
C GLU A 139 -14.52 3.32 4.46
N LEU A 140 -13.60 3.10 5.41
CA LEU A 140 -13.76 3.47 6.82
C LEU A 140 -12.92 4.69 7.21
N MET A 141 -11.63 4.70 6.86
CA MET A 141 -10.70 5.73 7.31
C MET A 141 -9.88 6.27 6.14
N PRO A 142 -10.11 7.52 5.71
CA PRO A 142 -9.26 8.19 4.72
C PRO A 142 -7.88 8.54 5.27
N VAL A 143 -6.87 8.59 4.40
CA VAL A 143 -5.48 8.91 4.76
C VAL A 143 -5.34 10.29 5.40
N GLY A 144 -6.12 11.28 4.95
CA GLY A 144 -6.10 12.63 5.52
C GLY A 144 -6.54 12.69 6.99
N VAL A 145 -7.41 11.77 7.41
CA VAL A 145 -7.87 11.67 8.81
C VAL A 145 -6.95 10.78 9.65
N ALA A 146 -6.32 9.78 9.03
CA ALA A 146 -5.39 8.87 9.69
C ALA A 146 -4.05 9.54 10.07
N ALA A 147 -3.72 10.68 9.47
CA ALA A 147 -2.46 11.37 9.71
C ALA A 147 -2.41 12.08 11.09
N SER A 148 -1.32 11.86 11.82
CA SER A 148 -1.06 12.55 13.09
C SER A 148 -0.80 14.05 12.90
N LYS A 149 -1.29 14.87 13.83
CA LYS A 149 -1.08 16.33 13.85
C LYS A 149 0.32 16.70 14.38
N ILE A 150 1.36 16.37 13.60
CA ILE A 150 2.77 16.67 13.93
C ILE A 150 3.26 17.84 13.06
N PRO A 151 4.09 18.76 13.58
CA PRO A 151 4.70 19.82 12.77
C PRO A 151 5.47 19.25 11.59
N SER A 152 5.30 19.84 10.40
CA SER A 152 5.95 19.40 9.16
C SER A 152 7.49 19.39 9.29
N GLY A 153 8.07 20.30 10.08
CA GLY A 153 9.51 20.33 10.33
C GLY A 153 10.05 19.05 10.98
N SER A 154 9.36 18.50 11.98
CA SER A 154 9.77 17.26 12.65
C SER A 154 9.69 16.05 11.72
N VAL A 155 8.66 15.99 10.87
CA VAL A 155 8.48 14.92 9.87
C VAL A 155 9.58 14.99 8.82
N THR A 156 9.90 16.17 8.28
CA THR A 156 10.96 16.34 7.30
C THR A 156 12.34 15.98 7.85
N THR A 157 12.65 16.41 9.08
CA THR A 157 13.93 16.08 9.72
C THR A 157 14.10 14.58 9.91
N THR A 158 13.09 13.90 10.44
CA THR A 158 13.14 12.44 10.63
C THR A 158 13.18 11.70 9.29
N PHE A 159 12.44 12.15 8.28
CA PHE A 159 12.51 11.62 6.93
C PHE A 159 13.92 11.71 6.33
N ILE A 160 14.56 12.88 6.39
CA ILE A 160 15.93 13.07 5.87
C ILE A 160 16.93 12.21 6.66
N LEU A 161 16.78 12.13 7.98
CA LEU A 161 17.63 11.29 8.82
C LEU A 161 17.56 9.81 8.38
N PHE A 162 16.35 9.26 8.25
CA PHE A 162 16.15 7.88 7.79
C PHE A 162 16.60 7.68 6.35
N LEU A 163 16.38 8.66 5.47
CA LEU A 163 16.84 8.61 4.08
C LEU A 163 18.37 8.46 4.02
N VAL A 164 19.11 9.30 4.75
CA VAL A 164 20.58 9.24 4.81
C VAL A 164 21.04 7.92 5.40
N LEU A 165 20.44 7.49 6.52
CA LEU A 165 20.80 6.25 7.20
C LEU A 165 20.59 5.03 6.29
N PHE A 166 19.40 4.88 5.69
CA PHE A 166 19.08 3.76 4.82
C PHE A 166 19.88 3.78 3.52
N THR A 167 20.20 4.96 2.99
CA THR A 167 21.09 5.08 1.82
C THR A 167 22.50 4.60 2.17
N ALA A 168 23.05 4.99 3.33
CA ALA A 168 24.36 4.54 3.78
C ALA A 168 24.41 3.01 3.97
N LEU A 169 23.37 2.45 4.59
CA LEU A 169 23.23 1.00 4.76
C LEU A 169 23.15 0.27 3.41
N LEU A 170 22.36 0.77 2.47
CA LEU A 170 22.25 0.21 1.12
C LEU A 170 23.60 0.21 0.39
N VAL A 171 24.38 1.29 0.48
CA VAL A 171 25.72 1.37 -0.13
C VAL A 171 26.67 0.35 0.51
N ALA A 172 26.63 0.21 1.83
CA ALA A 172 27.45 -0.78 2.54
C ALA A 172 27.07 -2.21 2.14
N GLU A 173 25.77 -2.53 2.11
CA GLU A 173 25.25 -3.84 1.70
C GLU A 173 25.67 -4.19 0.27
N LEU A 174 25.45 -3.28 -0.69
CA LEU A 174 25.85 -3.49 -2.09
C LEU A 174 27.36 -3.67 -2.22
N SER A 175 28.15 -2.90 -1.46
CA SER A 175 29.62 -3.03 -1.46
C SER A 175 30.08 -4.40 -0.97
N ILE A 176 29.46 -4.91 0.11
CA ILE A 176 29.74 -6.25 0.64
C ILE A 176 29.29 -7.31 -0.36
N LEU A 177 28.08 -7.21 -0.88
CA LEU A 177 27.51 -8.15 -1.84
C LEU A 177 28.41 -8.26 -3.09
N PHE A 178 28.80 -7.14 -3.70
CA PHE A 178 29.69 -7.15 -4.86
C PHE A 178 31.09 -7.67 -4.55
N ARG A 179 31.62 -7.40 -3.34
CA ARG A 179 32.90 -7.96 -2.91
C ARG A 179 32.84 -9.48 -2.79
N GLN A 180 31.77 -10.02 -2.20
CA GLN A 180 31.57 -11.46 -2.05
C GLN A 180 31.32 -12.15 -3.39
N ILE A 181 30.51 -11.56 -4.27
CA ILE A 181 30.29 -12.08 -5.63
C ILE A 181 31.60 -12.17 -6.41
N LYS A 182 32.53 -11.22 -6.24
CA LYS A 182 33.85 -11.24 -6.89
C LYS A 182 34.81 -12.28 -6.33
N LEU A 183 34.73 -12.57 -5.02
CA LEU A 183 35.56 -13.60 -4.38
C LEU A 183 35.19 -14.99 -4.89
N GLY A 184 33.90 -15.23 -5.18
CA GLY A 184 33.41 -16.55 -5.59
C GLY A 184 33.45 -17.56 -4.43
N PRO A 185 32.93 -18.78 -4.62
CA PRO A 185 33.03 -19.83 -3.62
C PRO A 185 34.51 -20.23 -3.42
N GLU A 186 34.94 -20.38 -2.16
CA GLU A 186 36.23 -20.99 -1.87
C GLU A 186 36.24 -22.41 -2.46
N PRO A 187 37.30 -22.82 -3.20
CA PRO A 187 37.40 -24.18 -3.66
C PRO A 187 37.43 -25.10 -2.44
N GLU A 188 36.48 -26.04 -2.41
CA GLU A 188 36.41 -27.10 -1.40
C GLU A 188 37.78 -27.82 -1.34
N LYS A 189 38.36 -27.87 -0.14
CA LYS A 189 39.70 -28.47 0.09
C LYS A 189 39.65 -29.99 0.03
#